data_AF-A0A3D0CTK1-F1
#
_entry.id   AF-A0A3D0CTK1-F1
#
_cell.length_a   1.000
_cell.length_b   1.000
_cell.length_c   1.000
_cell.angle_alpha   90.00
_cell.angle_beta   90.00
_cell.angle_gamma   90.00
#
_symmetry.space_group_name_H-M   'P 1'
#
loop_
_entity.id
_entity.type
_entity.pdbx_description
1 polymer ?
#
loop_
_entity_poly.entity_id
_entity_poly.type
_entity_poly.pdbx_seq_one_letter_code
_entity_poly.pdbx_strand_id
1 'polypeptide(L)'
;EGVVEVPPGADDWERLHLERLTVPLDEPAGPTTRYALDKDRLIALIMDGTDPERILRFLRTAGGGALPEPVESQLRGWAIGWGRITLRRSLILETDDPALLRDLQRQPHLRRFFKRQFNNRTVTIADENLEELVATLRRAGYLPRLEGVGEAGE
;
A
#
# COMPACT_ATOMS: atom_id res chain seq x y z
N GLU A 1 -4.20 19.86 17.24
CA GLU A 1 -5.03 18.66 16.96
C GLU A 1 -6.00 19.04 15.85
N GLY A 2 -6.06 18.26 14.76
CA GLY A 2 -6.88 18.56 13.59
C GLY A 2 -8.35 18.26 13.83
N VAL A 3 -9.00 19.07 14.66
CA VAL A 3 -10.43 18.98 14.96
C VAL A 3 -11.21 19.82 13.95
N VAL A 4 -12.22 19.22 13.33
CA VAL A 4 -13.18 19.83 12.42
C VAL A 4 -14.52 19.93 13.16
N GLU A 5 -15.12 21.12 13.16
CA GLU A 5 -16.42 21.35 13.78
C GLU A 5 -17.47 21.56 12.68
N VAL A 6 -18.54 20.78 12.73
CA VAL A 6 -19.61 20.78 11.72
C VAL A 6 -20.91 21.30 12.35
N PRO A 7 -21.47 22.43 11.88
CA PRO A 7 -22.71 22.99 12.40
C PRO A 7 -23.92 22.09 12.07
N PRO A 8 -25.02 22.18 12.84
CA PRO A 8 -26.18 21.29 12.72
C PRO A 8 -27.04 21.50 11.46
N GLY A 9 -26.56 22.25 10.47
CA GLY A 9 -27.23 22.48 9.18
C GLY A 9 -26.28 22.39 7.98
N ALA A 10 -25.10 21.77 8.15
CA ALA A 10 -24.21 21.46 7.04
C ALA A 10 -24.89 20.48 6.08
N ASP A 11 -24.52 20.54 4.80
CA ASP A 11 -25.08 19.67 3.77
C ASP A 11 -24.79 18.19 4.09
N ASP A 12 -25.78 17.31 3.90
CA ASP A 12 -25.66 15.89 4.23
C ASP A 12 -24.54 15.22 3.43
N TRP A 13 -24.29 15.71 2.20
CA TRP A 13 -23.18 15.27 1.36
C TRP A 13 -21.80 15.62 1.92
N GLU A 14 -21.66 16.82 2.49
CA GLU A 14 -20.42 17.29 3.14
C GLU A 14 -20.16 16.49 4.42
N ARG A 15 -21.21 16.23 5.21
CA ARG A 15 -21.11 15.39 6.41
C ARG A 15 -20.67 13.96 6.07
N LEU A 16 -21.29 13.31 5.09
CA LEU A 16 -20.91 11.96 4.64
C LEU A 16 -19.46 11.88 4.16
N HIS A 17 -18.97 12.91 3.45
CA HIS A 17 -17.57 12.94 3.01
C HIS A 17 -16.58 13.22 4.17
N LEU A 18 -16.96 14.05 5.14
CA LEU A 18 -16.17 14.30 6.34
C LEU A 18 -16.07 13.06 7.23
N GLU A 19 -17.16 12.31 7.41
CA GLU A 19 -17.16 11.07 8.16
C GLU A 19 -16.18 10.06 7.57
N ARG A 20 -15.95 10.04 6.26
CA ARG A 20 -14.95 9.15 5.65
C ARG A 20 -13.51 9.52 5.99
N LEU A 21 -13.23 10.77 6.38
CA LEU A 21 -11.89 11.30 6.67
C LEU A 21 -11.62 11.50 8.16
N THR A 22 -12.65 11.39 8.98
CA THR A 22 -12.59 11.77 10.39
C THR A 22 -13.23 10.74 11.29
N VAL A 23 -12.91 10.77 12.58
CA VAL A 23 -13.59 10.04 13.64
C VAL A 23 -14.40 11.01 14.51
N PRO A 24 -15.63 10.65 14.92
CA PRO A 24 -16.41 11.51 15.81
C PRO A 24 -15.69 11.64 17.16
N LEU A 25 -15.71 12.84 17.74
CA LEU A 25 -15.31 13.06 19.12
C LEU A 25 -16.56 13.04 19.99
N ASP A 26 -16.51 12.32 21.12
CA ASP A 26 -17.65 12.11 22.01
C ASP A 26 -18.17 13.39 22.69
N GLU A 27 -17.40 14.48 22.62
CA GLU A 27 -17.72 15.76 23.25
C GLU A 27 -18.28 16.78 22.24
N PRO A 28 -19.60 17.02 22.20
CA PRO A 28 -20.17 18.09 21.38
C PRO A 28 -19.77 19.48 21.91
N ALA A 29 -19.33 20.37 21.01
CA ALA A 29 -19.13 21.79 21.32
C ALA A 29 -20.44 22.56 21.08
N GLY A 30 -21.41 22.39 21.99
CA GLY A 30 -22.73 23.00 21.87
C GLY A 30 -23.55 22.36 20.73
N PRO A 31 -24.11 23.13 19.77
CA PRO A 31 -24.90 22.57 18.67
C PRO A 31 -24.05 21.90 17.56
N THR A 32 -22.72 21.94 17.69
CA THR A 32 -21.74 21.58 16.66
C THR A 32 -21.18 20.18 16.92
N THR A 33 -21.14 19.33 15.89
CA THR A 33 -20.50 18.01 15.98
C THR A 33 -18.99 18.16 15.74
N ARG A 34 -18.17 17.58 16.61
CA ARG A 34 -16.70 17.62 16.47
C ARG A 34 -16.18 16.32 15.90
N TYR A 35 -15.24 16.44 14.98
CA TYR A 35 -14.61 15.34 14.28
C TYR A 35 -13.10 15.51 14.36
N ALA A 36 -12.34 14.44 14.62
CA ALA A 36 -10.88 14.46 14.51
C ALA A 36 -10.44 13.86 13.18
N LEU A 37 -9.52 14.51 12.47
CA LEU A 37 -8.88 13.93 11.30
C LEU A 37 -8.12 12.67 11.68
N ASP A 38 -8.38 11.59 10.95
CA ASP A 38 -7.78 10.30 11.22
C ASP A 38 -6.80 9.91 10.11
N LYS A 39 -5.60 9.51 10.52
CA LYS A 39 -4.53 9.14 9.60
C LYS A 39 -4.90 7.90 8.80
N ASP A 40 -5.44 6.87 9.44
CA ASP A 40 -5.70 5.59 8.79
C ASP A 40 -6.82 5.72 7.75
N ARG A 41 -7.86 6.52 8.03
CA ARG A 41 -8.90 6.89 7.07
C ARG A 41 -8.38 7.68 5.87
N LEU A 42 -7.49 8.65 6.08
CA LEU A 42 -6.82 9.36 4.98
C LEU A 42 -6.04 8.37 4.10
N ILE A 43 -5.25 7.49 4.72
CA ILE A 43 -4.45 6.50 4.00
C ILE A 43 -5.34 5.52 3.23
N ALA A 44 -6.47 5.07 3.79
CA ALA A 44 -7.41 4.21 3.09
C ALA A 44 -7.93 4.84 1.78
N LEU A 45 -8.30 6.13 1.81
CA LEU A 45 -8.74 6.83 0.61
C LEU A 45 -7.64 6.96 -0.45
N ILE A 46 -6.40 7.17 -0.02
CA ILE A 46 -5.25 7.21 -0.93
C ILE A 46 -5.00 5.83 -1.55
N MET A 47 -5.11 4.74 -0.77
CA MET A 47 -4.99 3.37 -1.27
C MET A 47 -6.07 3.03 -2.31
N ASP A 48 -7.27 3.58 -2.17
CA ASP A 48 -8.36 3.43 -3.13
C ASP A 48 -8.16 4.29 -4.42
N GLY A 49 -7.02 4.98 -4.53
CA GLY A 49 -6.66 5.77 -5.72
C GLY A 49 -7.11 7.23 -5.65
N THR A 50 -7.52 7.72 -4.47
CA THR A 50 -7.87 9.14 -4.30
C THR A 50 -6.60 9.99 -4.24
N ASP A 51 -6.52 11.00 -5.10
CA ASP A 51 -5.43 11.99 -5.07
C ASP A 51 -5.44 12.77 -3.74
N PRO A 52 -4.34 12.78 -2.96
CA PRO A 52 -4.24 13.52 -1.71
C PRO A 52 -4.54 15.03 -1.85
N GLU A 53 -4.18 15.65 -2.99
CA GLU A 53 -4.45 17.08 -3.19
C GLU A 53 -5.96 17.34 -3.43
N ARG A 54 -6.69 16.35 -3.96
CA ARG A 54 -8.15 16.40 -4.07
C ARG A 54 -8.81 16.34 -2.69
N ILE A 55 -8.27 15.53 -1.77
CA ILE A 55 -8.74 15.44 -0.39
C ILE A 55 -8.54 16.78 0.33
N LEU A 56 -7.35 17.38 0.21
CA LEU A 56 -7.05 18.69 0.79
C LEU A 56 -7.96 19.80 0.25
N ARG A 57 -8.21 19.81 -1.06
CA ARG A 57 -9.12 20.78 -1.69
C ARG A 57 -10.55 20.64 -1.18
N PHE A 58 -11.04 19.41 -1.03
CA PHE A 58 -12.35 19.15 -0.46
C PHE A 58 -12.46 19.72 0.96
N LEU A 59 -11.49 19.43 1.83
CA LEU A 59 -11.48 19.92 3.21
C LEU A 59 -11.41 21.46 3.29
N ARG A 60 -10.67 22.10 2.38
CA ARG A 60 -10.65 23.56 2.24
C ARG A 60 -12.02 24.11 1.87
N THR A 61 -12.70 23.51 0.89
CA THR A 61 -14.03 23.94 0.46
C THR A 61 -15.07 23.74 1.57
N ALA A 62 -15.10 22.56 2.19
CA ALA A 62 -16.02 22.24 3.29
C ALA A 62 -15.77 23.12 4.54
N GLY A 63 -14.52 23.51 4.79
CA GLY A 63 -14.14 24.42 5.87
C GLY A 63 -14.36 25.91 5.59
N GLY A 64 -15.02 26.28 4.48
CA GLY A 64 -15.29 27.68 4.15
C GLY A 64 -14.11 28.44 3.53
N GLY A 65 -13.10 27.75 3.03
CA GLY A 65 -12.04 28.31 2.20
C GLY A 65 -10.63 27.84 2.55
N ALA A 66 -10.11 28.23 3.71
CA ALA A 66 -8.74 27.93 4.13
C ALA A 66 -8.73 27.01 5.35
N LEU A 67 -7.96 25.93 5.28
CA LEU A 67 -7.65 25.10 6.45
C LEU A 67 -6.58 25.79 7.29
N PRO A 68 -6.59 25.61 8.62
CA PRO A 68 -5.49 26.02 9.47
C PRO A 68 -4.17 25.36 9.01
N GLU A 69 -3.10 26.15 8.94
CA GLU A 69 -1.78 25.69 8.47
C GLU A 69 -1.25 24.43 9.19
N PRO A 70 -1.42 24.27 10.52
CA PRO A 70 -1.02 23.03 11.21
C PRO A 70 -1.76 21.78 10.71
N VAL A 71 -3.04 21.93 10.32
CA VAL A 71 -3.88 20.82 9.83
C VAL A 71 -3.45 20.42 8.43
N GLU A 72 -3.23 21.40 7.56
CA GLU A 72 -2.76 21.14 6.20
C GLU A 72 -1.38 20.47 6.21
N SER A 73 -0.45 20.97 7.03
CA SER A 73 0.89 20.40 7.17
C SER A 73 0.85 18.96 7.68
N GLN A 74 -0.03 18.66 8.64
CA GLN A 74 -0.23 17.30 9.15
C GLN A 74 -0.75 16.34 8.07
N LEU A 75 -1.79 16.72 7.33
CA LEU A 75 -2.37 15.91 6.25
C LEU A 75 -1.37 15.67 5.11
N ARG A 76 -0.64 16.71 4.68
CA ARG A 76 0.45 16.59 3.71
C ARG A 76 1.55 15.66 4.24
N GLY A 77 1.91 15.78 5.51
CA GLY A 77 2.89 14.92 6.16
C GLY A 77 2.49 13.43 6.14
N TRP A 78 1.22 13.13 6.39
CA TRP A 78 0.70 11.77 6.30
C TRP A 78 0.68 11.24 4.87
N ALA A 79 0.23 12.05 3.91
CA ALA A 79 0.23 11.68 2.50
C ALA A 79 1.64 11.43 1.95
N ILE A 80 2.61 12.30 2.29
CA ILE A 80 4.02 12.14 1.91
C ILE A 80 4.64 10.92 2.58
N GLY A 81 4.27 10.64 3.83
CA GLY A 81 4.79 9.48 4.57
C GLY A 81 4.35 8.14 3.98
N TRP A 82 3.15 8.09 3.39
CA TRP A 82 2.63 6.89 2.78
C TRP A 82 3.38 6.51 1.49
N GLY A 83 3.55 5.22 1.26
CA GLY A 83 4.23 4.69 0.08
C GLY A 83 5.77 4.86 0.05
N ARG A 84 6.38 5.58 1.02
CA ARG A 84 7.85 5.74 1.10
C ARG A 84 8.58 4.43 1.35
N ILE A 85 7.94 3.51 2.06
CA ILE A 85 8.45 2.17 2.34
C ILE A 85 7.37 1.19 1.90
N THR A 86 7.73 0.26 1.01
CA THR A 86 6.83 -0.82 0.58
C THR A 86 7.42 -2.14 1.01
N LEU A 87 6.72 -2.85 1.91
CA LEU A 87 7.04 -4.24 2.23
C LEU A 87 6.28 -5.15 1.26
N ARG A 88 6.98 -6.13 0.68
CA ARG A 88 6.38 -7.14 -0.20
C ARG A 88 6.84 -8.51 0.25
N ARG A 89 5.91 -9.44 0.36
CA ARG A 89 6.23 -10.86 0.48
C ARG A 89 6.53 -11.40 -0.91
N SER A 90 7.72 -11.97 -1.09
CA SER A 90 8.12 -12.63 -2.33
C SER A 90 9.15 -13.70 -2.04
N LEU A 91 9.09 -14.80 -2.78
CA LEU A 91 10.15 -15.79 -2.75
C LEU A 91 11.32 -15.32 -3.62
N ILE A 92 12.51 -15.77 -3.25
CA ILE A 92 13.76 -15.44 -3.91
C ILE A 92 14.33 -16.71 -4.53
N LEU A 93 14.62 -16.66 -5.84
CA LEU A 93 15.45 -17.66 -6.49
C LEU A 93 16.86 -17.06 -6.63
N GLU A 94 17.83 -17.76 -6.07
CA GLU A 94 19.25 -17.44 -6.16
C GLU A 94 20.00 -18.54 -6.91
N THR A 95 20.88 -18.14 -7.83
CA THR A 95 21.85 -19.04 -8.47
C THR A 95 23.23 -18.85 -7.87
N ASP A 96 24.05 -19.90 -7.89
CA ASP A 96 25.46 -19.86 -7.52
C ASP A 96 26.31 -19.07 -8.54
N ASP A 97 25.92 -19.09 -9.82
CA ASP A 97 26.58 -18.40 -10.92
C ASP A 97 25.62 -17.42 -11.66
N PRO A 98 26.03 -16.16 -11.93
CA PRO A 98 25.29 -15.25 -12.80
C PRO A 98 24.99 -15.79 -14.22
N ALA A 99 25.84 -16.66 -14.76
CA ALA A 99 25.62 -17.25 -16.08
C ALA A 99 24.41 -18.19 -16.09
N LEU A 100 24.28 -19.00 -15.04
CA LEU A 100 23.12 -19.88 -14.86
C LEU A 100 21.81 -19.08 -14.87
N LEU A 101 21.74 -17.98 -14.13
CA LEU A 101 20.51 -17.17 -14.12
C LEU A 101 20.15 -16.65 -15.52
N ARG A 102 21.14 -16.18 -16.30
CA ARG A 102 20.91 -15.73 -17.67
C ARG A 102 20.39 -16.84 -18.57
N ASP A 103 20.90 -18.05 -18.40
CA ASP A 103 20.46 -19.21 -19.20
C ASP A 103 19.05 -19.66 -18.81
N LEU A 104 18.69 -19.63 -17.52
CA LEU A 104 17.30 -19.86 -17.08
C LEU A 104 16.35 -18.79 -17.63
N GLN A 105 16.77 -17.52 -17.66
CA GLN A 105 15.96 -16.41 -18.20
C GLN A 105 15.72 -16.51 -19.72
N ARG A 106 16.60 -17.19 -20.46
CA ARG A 106 16.45 -17.45 -21.90
C ARG A 106 15.43 -18.55 -22.21
N GLN A 107 15.10 -19.39 -21.23
CA GLN A 107 14.14 -20.48 -21.38
C GLN A 107 12.72 -19.96 -21.13
N PRO A 108 11.83 -19.88 -22.15
CA PRO A 108 10.52 -19.24 -22.02
C PRO A 108 9.63 -19.86 -20.94
N HIS A 109 9.72 -21.19 -20.78
CA HIS A 109 8.95 -21.95 -19.79
C HIS A 109 9.40 -21.69 -18.34
N LEU A 110 10.62 -21.20 -18.11
CA LEU A 110 11.10 -20.78 -16.79
C LEU A 110 10.94 -19.26 -16.59
N ARG A 111 11.23 -18.46 -17.63
CA ARG A 111 11.16 -17.00 -17.59
C ARG A 111 9.82 -16.47 -17.07
N ARG A 112 8.70 -17.14 -17.39
CA ARG A 112 7.35 -16.76 -16.94
C ARG A 112 7.20 -16.65 -15.41
N PHE A 113 8.03 -17.35 -14.65
CA PHE A 113 7.98 -17.32 -13.18
C PHE A 113 8.77 -16.15 -12.59
N PHE A 114 9.69 -15.56 -13.35
CA PHE A 114 10.58 -14.51 -12.86
C PHE A 114 9.89 -13.14 -12.95
N LYS A 115 9.87 -12.42 -11.83
CA LYS A 115 9.21 -11.10 -11.72
C LYS A 115 10.21 -9.96 -11.80
N ARG A 116 10.99 -9.75 -10.73
CA ARG A 116 11.98 -8.65 -10.64
C ARG A 116 13.35 -9.23 -10.37
N GLN A 117 14.34 -8.76 -11.11
CA GLN A 117 15.74 -9.10 -10.85
C GLN A 117 16.31 -8.14 -9.80
N PHE A 118 16.88 -8.67 -8.72
CA PHE A 118 17.55 -7.88 -7.68
C PHE A 118 19.02 -7.62 -8.01
N ASN A 119 19.69 -8.63 -8.55
CA ASN A 119 21.09 -8.56 -8.97
C ASN A 119 21.33 -9.60 -10.09
N ASN A 120 22.58 -9.81 -10.50
CA ASN A 120 22.93 -10.73 -11.58
C ASN A 120 22.76 -12.24 -11.25
N ARG A 121 22.38 -12.59 -10.02
CA ARG A 121 22.19 -13.97 -9.50
C ARG A 121 20.84 -14.21 -8.85
N THR A 122 20.06 -13.17 -8.60
CA THR A 122 18.87 -13.24 -7.75
C THR A 122 17.65 -12.62 -8.43
N VAL A 123 16.53 -13.35 -8.44
CA VAL A 123 15.23 -12.87 -8.92
C VAL A 123 14.12 -13.17 -7.93
N THR A 124 13.06 -12.37 -7.97
CA THR A 124 11.83 -12.67 -7.25
C THR A 124 10.91 -13.56 -8.07
N ILE A 125 10.20 -14.42 -7.37
CA ILE A 125 9.09 -15.22 -7.88
C ILE A 125 7.87 -14.97 -6.98
N ALA A 126 6.67 -15.21 -7.52
CA ALA A 126 5.45 -15.16 -6.73
C ALA A 126 5.29 -16.44 -5.91
N ASP A 127 4.76 -16.33 -4.69
CA ASP A 127 4.65 -17.45 -3.73
C ASP A 127 3.79 -18.59 -4.31
N GLU A 128 2.71 -18.21 -4.99
CA GLU A 128 1.77 -19.11 -5.65
C GLU A 128 2.38 -19.95 -6.80
N ASN A 129 3.57 -19.58 -7.29
CA ASN A 129 4.23 -20.30 -8.39
C ASN A 129 5.34 -21.26 -7.92
N LEU A 130 5.56 -21.38 -6.61
CA LEU A 130 6.66 -22.19 -6.06
C LEU A 130 6.65 -23.62 -6.59
N GLU A 131 5.53 -24.33 -6.42
CA GLU A 131 5.43 -25.75 -6.75
C GLU A 131 5.61 -25.98 -8.27
N GLU A 132 4.96 -25.15 -9.09
CA GLU A 132 5.08 -25.22 -10.55
C GLU A 132 6.52 -24.93 -11.01
N LEU A 133 7.19 -23.94 -10.41
CA LEU A 133 8.57 -23.61 -10.72
C LEU A 133 9.51 -24.75 -10.31
N VAL A 134 9.38 -25.31 -9.11
CA VAL A 134 10.21 -26.43 -8.65
C VAL A 134 10.06 -27.63 -9.57
N ALA A 135 8.82 -27.99 -9.93
CA ALA A 135 8.56 -29.06 -10.88
C ALA A 135 9.18 -28.77 -12.25
N THR A 136 9.10 -27.54 -12.73
CA THR A 136 9.66 -27.13 -14.02
C THR A 136 11.18 -27.15 -14.01
N LEU A 137 11.83 -26.68 -12.95
CA LEU A 137 13.27 -26.76 -12.75
C LEU A 137 13.76 -28.21 -12.74
N ARG A 138 13.06 -29.10 -12.02
CA ARG A 138 13.37 -30.54 -11.99
C ARG A 138 13.28 -31.19 -13.36
N ARG A 139 12.23 -30.87 -14.14
CA ARG A 139 12.09 -31.36 -15.53
C ARG A 139 13.19 -30.84 -16.45
N ALA A 140 13.69 -29.62 -16.20
CA ALA A 140 14.81 -29.03 -16.92
C ALA A 140 16.19 -29.53 -16.42
N GLY A 141 16.23 -30.44 -15.44
CA GLY A 141 17.46 -31.05 -14.92
C GLY A 141 18.10 -30.33 -13.74
N TYR A 142 17.45 -29.30 -13.19
CA TYR A 142 17.93 -28.56 -12.02
C TYR A 142 17.29 -29.09 -10.73
N LEU A 143 18.09 -29.21 -9.67
CA LEU A 143 17.62 -29.64 -8.35
C LEU A 143 17.72 -28.45 -7.37
N PRO A 144 16.66 -27.63 -7.24
CA PRO A 144 16.69 -26.48 -6.36
C PRO A 144 16.66 -26.91 -4.89
N ARG A 145 17.50 -26.28 -4.07
CA ARG A 145 17.42 -26.35 -2.60
C ARG A 145 16.37 -25.35 -2.12
N LEU A 146 15.46 -25.79 -1.25
CA LEU A 146 14.44 -24.94 -0.63
C LEU A 146 14.93 -24.51 0.75
N GLU A 147 14.99 -23.20 0.99
CA GLU A 147 15.40 -22.62 2.29
C GLU A 147 14.35 -21.64 2.79
N GLY A 148 13.87 -21.81 4.01
CA GLY A 148 12.90 -20.89 4.63
C GLY A 148 11.53 -20.82 3.93
N VAL A 149 11.31 -21.68 2.93
CA VAL A 149 10.03 -21.89 2.29
C VAL A 149 9.31 -22.93 3.13
N GLY A 150 8.30 -22.50 3.89
CA GLY A 150 7.56 -23.37 4.81
C GLY A 150 7.18 -24.68 4.13
N GLU A 151 7.39 -25.80 4.83
CA GLU A 151 7.14 -27.13 4.33
C GLU A 151 5.72 -27.20 3.77
N ALA A 152 5.61 -27.37 2.45
CA ALA A 152 4.34 -27.69 1.84
C ALA A 152 3.99 -29.13 2.24
N GLY A 153 3.22 -29.27 3.32
CA GLY A 153 2.51 -30.49 3.66
C GLY A 153 2.93 -31.15 4.98
N GLU A 154 2.15 -30.85 6.02
CA GLU A 154 1.49 -31.86 6.86
C GLU A 154 0.02 -31.47 7.06
#